data_AF-A0A813WFV0-F1
#
_entry.id   AF-A0A813WFV0-F1
#
_cell.length_a   1.000
_cell.length_b   1.000
_cell.length_c   1.000
_cell.angle_alpha   90.00
_cell.angle_beta   90.00
_cell.angle_gamma   90.00
#
_symmetry.space_group_name_H-M   'P 1'
#
loop_
_entity.id
_entity.type
_entity.pdbx_description
1 polymer ?
#
loop_
_entity_poly.entity_id
_entity_poly.type
_entity_poly.pdbx_seq_one_letter_code
_entity_poly.pdbx_strand_id
1 'polypeptide(L)'
;MTTYALLSEYLSAYNQHDVNKIIDFLHPNCRVIFNDQIVLQGVDAMRPTYEHDFLNPNASATIIEHNQDLDEQDRIRVVLKTNDNRLIDVTYVFETKENDDKIHRQQMIEHIIHSLKFL
;
A
#
# COMPACT_ATOMS: atom_id res chain seq x y z
N MET A 1 0.65 17.27 0.05
CA MET A 1 0.20 16.20 -0.86
C MET A 1 -0.90 15.43 -0.14
N THR A 2 -1.93 14.94 -0.82
CA THR A 2 -3.00 14.16 -0.16
C THR A 2 -2.62 12.68 -0.09
N THR A 3 -3.20 11.96 0.86
CA THR A 3 -3.04 10.51 1.05
C THR A 3 -3.45 9.72 -0.20
N TYR A 4 -4.47 10.20 -0.93
CA TYR A 4 -4.87 9.62 -2.22
C TYR A 4 -3.79 9.78 -3.30
N ALA A 5 -3.15 10.94 -3.39
CA ALA A 5 -2.08 11.17 -4.38
C ALA A 5 -0.87 10.27 -4.10
N LEU A 6 -0.48 10.14 -2.82
CA LEU A 6 0.55 9.19 -2.40
C LEU A 6 0.23 7.76 -2.76
N LEU A 7 -0.99 7.30 -2.44
CA LEU A 7 -1.42 5.96 -2.79
C LEU A 7 -1.42 5.73 -4.31
N SER A 8 -1.83 6.73 -5.08
CA SER A 8 -1.80 6.66 -6.55
C SER A 8 -0.38 6.52 -7.10
N GLU A 9 0.60 7.23 -6.53
CA GLU A 9 2.00 7.08 -6.91
C GLU A 9 2.58 5.72 -6.51
N TYR A 10 2.26 5.25 -5.31
CA TYR A 10 2.60 3.90 -4.85
C TYR A 10 2.05 2.83 -5.80
N LEU A 11 0.77 2.90 -6.17
CA LEU A 11 0.15 1.94 -7.11
C LEU A 11 0.72 2.06 -8.53
N SER A 12 1.12 3.27 -8.94
CA SER A 12 1.85 3.44 -10.20
C SER A 12 3.18 2.72 -10.19
N ALA A 13 3.95 2.82 -9.10
CA ALA A 13 5.19 2.05 -8.91
C ALA A 13 4.92 0.54 -8.88
N TYR A 14 3.87 0.10 -8.19
CA TYR A 14 3.41 -1.29 -8.20
C TYR A 14 3.10 -1.77 -9.62
N ASN A 15 2.33 -1.02 -10.40
CA ASN A 15 1.96 -1.38 -11.77
C ASN A 15 3.13 -1.32 -12.77
N GLN A 16 4.21 -0.61 -12.42
CA GLN A 16 5.47 -0.57 -13.16
C GLN A 16 6.47 -1.65 -12.71
N HIS A 17 6.11 -2.45 -11.70
CA HIS A 17 6.98 -3.44 -11.04
C HIS A 17 8.28 -2.83 -10.48
N ASP A 18 8.26 -1.55 -10.09
CA ASP A 18 9.42 -0.85 -9.54
C ASP A 18 9.52 -1.09 -8.03
N VAL A 19 10.08 -2.25 -7.66
CA VAL A 19 10.24 -2.66 -6.26
C VAL A 19 10.98 -1.61 -5.43
N ASN A 20 12.02 -0.97 -5.98
CA ASN A 20 12.79 0.01 -5.22
C ASN A 20 11.95 1.25 -4.88
N LYS A 21 11.18 1.74 -5.86
CA LYS A 21 10.27 2.85 -5.63
C LYS A 21 9.11 2.49 -4.70
N ILE A 22 8.58 1.27 -4.76
CA ILE A 22 7.59 0.77 -3.79
C ILE A 22 8.16 0.84 -2.37
N ILE A 23 9.36 0.34 -2.18
CA ILE A 23 10.02 0.27 -0.87
C ILE A 23 10.27 1.67 -0.29
N ASP A 24 10.53 2.67 -1.13
CA ASP A 24 10.63 4.08 -0.73
C ASP A 24 9.35 4.65 -0.11
N PHE A 25 8.18 4.11 -0.45
CA PHE A 25 6.91 4.53 0.19
C PHE A 25 6.73 3.89 1.57
N LEU A 26 7.41 2.80 1.88
CA LEU A 26 7.15 2.01 3.07
C LEU A 26 8.01 2.49 4.23
N HIS A 27 7.39 2.62 5.40
CA HIS A 27 8.11 2.79 6.65
C HIS A 27 8.90 1.49 6.96
N PRO A 28 10.13 1.56 7.54
CA PRO A 28 10.93 0.37 7.84
C PRO A 28 10.20 -0.73 8.63
N ASN A 29 9.27 -0.33 9.51
CA ASN A 29 8.43 -1.22 10.31
C ASN A 29 6.99 -1.34 9.78
N CYS A 30 6.75 -1.09 8.49
CA CYS A 30 5.43 -1.24 7.89
C CYS A 30 4.85 -2.63 8.18
N ARG A 31 3.53 -2.74 8.36
CA ARG A 31 2.84 -4.01 8.67
C ARG A 31 1.74 -4.28 7.65
N VAL A 32 1.62 -5.54 7.23
CA VAL A 32 0.39 -6.02 6.59
C VAL A 32 -0.42 -6.78 7.63
N ILE A 33 -1.67 -6.36 7.80
CA ILE A 33 -2.63 -6.91 8.75
C ILE A 33 -3.75 -7.56 7.96
N PHE A 34 -4.09 -8.80 8.28
CA PHE A 34 -5.21 -9.54 7.70
C PHE A 34 -5.92 -10.34 8.80
N ASN A 35 -7.25 -10.24 8.89
CA ASN A 35 -8.04 -10.84 9.97
C ASN A 35 -7.48 -10.51 11.37
N ASP A 36 -7.18 -9.23 11.61
CA ASP A 36 -6.60 -8.71 12.87
C ASP A 36 -5.24 -9.31 13.27
N GLN A 37 -4.57 -10.01 12.34
CA GLN A 37 -3.25 -10.59 12.56
C GLN A 37 -2.21 -9.94 11.65
N ILE A 38 -1.03 -9.64 12.20
CA ILE A 38 0.12 -9.21 11.41
C ILE A 38 0.62 -10.42 10.62
N VAL A 39 0.49 -10.37 9.29
CA VAL A 39 0.92 -11.45 8.39
C VAL A 39 2.27 -11.16 7.74
N LEU A 40 2.66 -9.89 7.62
CA LEU A 40 3.98 -9.45 7.19
C LEU A 40 4.39 -8.21 7.99
N GLN A 41 5.66 -8.13 8.38
CA GLN A 41 6.19 -7.00 9.13
C GLN A 41 7.60 -6.64 8.66
N GLY A 42 7.78 -5.37 8.37
CA GLY A 42 9.04 -4.77 7.98
C GLY A 42 9.29 -4.83 6.47
N VAL A 43 10.01 -3.82 5.99
CA VAL A 43 10.35 -3.65 4.57
C VAL A 43 11.10 -4.86 4.00
N ASP A 44 12.02 -5.44 4.79
CA ASP A 44 12.82 -6.60 4.36
C ASP A 44 11.97 -7.84 4.15
N ALA A 45 10.88 -8.01 4.91
CA ALA A 45 9.95 -9.13 4.74
C ALA A 45 8.96 -8.90 3.59
N MET A 46 8.63 -7.64 3.27
CA MET A 46 7.70 -7.29 2.20
C MET A 46 8.33 -7.35 0.80
N ARG A 47 9.62 -6.99 0.67
CA ARG A 47 10.32 -6.99 -0.63
C ARG A 47 10.17 -8.31 -1.39
N PRO A 48 10.42 -9.49 -0.80
CA PRO A 48 10.25 -10.76 -1.49
C PRO A 48 8.80 -11.02 -1.93
N THR A 49 7.80 -10.48 -1.22
CA THR A 49 6.38 -10.61 -1.61
C THR A 49 6.10 -9.85 -2.90
N TYR A 50 6.60 -8.62 -3.05
CA TYR A 50 6.45 -7.87 -4.30
C TYR A 50 7.21 -8.53 -5.45
N GLU A 51 8.45 -8.97 -5.21
CA GLU A 51 9.23 -9.69 -6.21
C GLU A 51 8.53 -10.98 -6.67
N HIS A 52 7.88 -11.68 -5.74
CA HIS A 52 7.07 -12.86 -6.06
C HIS A 52 5.81 -12.51 -6.85
N ASP A 53 5.06 -11.47 -6.46
CA ASP A 53 3.87 -11.02 -7.19
C ASP A 53 4.21 -10.64 -8.63
N PHE A 54 5.38 -10.03 -8.85
CA PHE A 54 5.87 -9.63 -10.18
C PHE A 54 6.46 -10.77 -11.02
N LEU A 55 6.49 -12.02 -10.50
CA LEU A 55 6.66 -13.20 -11.36
C LEU A 55 5.49 -13.34 -12.34
N ASN A 56 4.32 -12.78 -12.02
CA ASN A 56 3.24 -12.57 -12.97
C ASN A 56 3.47 -11.23 -13.72
N PRO A 57 3.85 -11.25 -15.01
CA PRO A 57 4.20 -10.03 -15.76
C PRO A 57 3.01 -9.09 -15.98
N ASN A 58 1.78 -9.54 -15.72
CA ASN A 58 0.59 -8.71 -15.84
C ASN A 58 0.13 -8.13 -14.50
N ALA A 59 0.78 -8.51 -13.38
CA ALA A 59 0.39 -8.10 -12.03
C ALA A 59 0.18 -6.59 -11.96
N SER A 60 -1.04 -6.18 -11.64
CA SER A 60 -1.43 -4.78 -11.52
C SER A 60 -2.64 -4.64 -10.62
N ALA A 61 -2.81 -3.45 -10.05
CA ALA A 61 -3.91 -3.08 -9.19
C ALA A 61 -4.44 -1.69 -9.59
N THR A 62 -5.77 -1.55 -9.62
CA THR A 62 -6.45 -0.29 -9.91
C THR A 62 -7.47 0.00 -8.82
N ILE A 63 -7.49 1.23 -8.31
CA ILE A 63 -8.53 1.70 -7.40
C ILE A 63 -9.86 1.78 -8.16
N ILE A 64 -10.87 1.05 -7.71
CA ILE A 64 -12.24 1.12 -8.27
C ILE A 64 -13.22 1.83 -7.34
N GLU A 65 -12.92 1.90 -6.05
CA GLU A 65 -13.67 2.62 -5.03
C GLU A 65 -12.69 3.16 -3.99
N HIS A 66 -12.93 4.36 -3.46
CA HIS A 66 -12.17 4.89 -2.34
C HIS A 66 -13.09 5.65 -1.38
N ASN A 67 -12.78 5.54 -0.10
CA ASN A 67 -13.36 6.34 0.96
C ASN A 67 -12.21 6.86 1.83
N GLN A 68 -12.12 8.18 1.92
CA GLN A 68 -11.16 8.83 2.80
C GLN A 68 -11.91 9.17 4.09
N ASP A 69 -11.46 8.62 5.22
CA ASP A 69 -11.95 9.07 6.51
C ASP A 69 -11.50 10.53 6.70
N LEU A 70 -12.45 11.46 6.60
CA LEU A 70 -12.18 12.89 6.74
C LEU A 70 -11.65 13.23 8.14
N ASP A 71 -11.96 12.38 9.12
CA ASP A 71 -11.50 12.51 10.51
C ASP A 71 -10.06 12.02 10.71
N GLU A 72 -9.51 11.22 9.77
CA GLU A 72 -8.17 10.64 9.85
C GLU A 72 -7.40 10.87 8.54
N GLN A 73 -6.84 12.08 8.37
CA GLN A 73 -6.21 12.51 7.11
C GLN A 73 -5.12 11.57 6.59
N ASP A 74 -4.46 10.82 7.46
CA ASP A 74 -3.40 9.88 7.11
C ASP A 74 -3.90 8.45 6.78
N ARG A 75 -5.22 8.26 6.62
CA ARG A 75 -5.81 6.97 6.28
C ARG A 75 -6.66 7.06 5.03
N ILE A 76 -6.61 5.98 4.25
CA ILE A 76 -7.50 5.83 3.11
C ILE A 76 -7.91 4.38 2.92
N ARG A 77 -9.21 4.14 2.82
CA ARG A 77 -9.76 2.84 2.47
C ARG A 77 -10.06 2.81 0.98
N VAL A 78 -9.61 1.77 0.29
CA VAL A 78 -9.83 1.58 -1.14
C VAL A 78 -10.25 0.15 -1.43
N VAL A 79 -11.01 0.00 -2.51
CA VAL A 79 -11.19 -1.30 -3.16
C VAL A 79 -10.31 -1.33 -4.40
N LEU A 80 -9.38 -2.28 -4.43
CA LEU A 80 -8.51 -2.54 -5.57
C LEU A 80 -9.09 -3.67 -6.40
N LYS A 81 -9.08 -3.49 -7.73
CA LYS A 81 -9.23 -4.58 -8.69
C LYS A 81 -7.86 -4.96 -9.22
N THR A 82 -7.47 -6.21 -9.09
CA THR A 82 -6.27 -6.75 -9.70
C THR A 82 -6.56 -7.35 -11.08
N ASN A 83 -5.53 -7.45 -11.93
CA ASN A 83 -5.65 -8.03 -13.27
C ASN A 83 -5.99 -9.54 -13.27
N ASP A 84 -5.74 -10.24 -12.17
CA ASP A 84 -6.12 -11.64 -11.97
C ASP A 84 -7.53 -11.79 -11.36
N ASN A 85 -8.38 -10.79 -11.57
CA ASN A 85 -9.80 -10.78 -11.18
C ASN A 85 -10.03 -10.91 -9.67
N ARG A 86 -9.12 -10.40 -8.84
CA ARG A 86 -9.37 -10.26 -7.40
C ARG A 86 -9.87 -8.86 -7.07
N LEU A 87 -10.76 -8.78 -6.08
CA LEU A 87 -11.11 -7.54 -5.39
C LEU A 87 -10.51 -7.57 -4.00
N ILE A 88 -9.78 -6.51 -3.65
CA ILE A 88 -9.10 -6.37 -2.36
C ILE A 88 -9.63 -5.10 -1.70
N ASP A 89 -10.29 -5.25 -0.56
CA ASP A 89 -10.70 -4.12 0.28
C ASP A 89 -9.61 -3.89 1.33
N VAL A 90 -8.94 -2.74 1.25
CA VAL A 90 -7.75 -2.45 2.02
C VAL A 90 -7.75 -1.01 2.54
N THR A 91 -7.36 -0.83 3.79
CA THR A 91 -7.01 0.49 4.35
C THR A 91 -5.50 0.66 4.37
N TYR A 92 -5.02 1.73 3.78
CA TYR A 92 -3.64 2.18 3.90
C TYR A 92 -3.55 3.26 4.98
N VAL A 93 -2.58 3.10 5.88
CA VAL A 93 -2.28 4.08 6.92
C VAL A 93 -0.90 4.65 6.69
N PHE A 94 -0.80 5.96 6.75
CA PHE A 94 0.42 6.72 6.54
C PHE A 94 0.81 7.43 7.84
N GLU A 95 2.09 7.81 7.91
CA GLU A 95 2.62 8.67 8.96
C GLU A 95 3.48 9.73 8.30
N THR A 96 3.33 10.98 8.74
CA THR A 96 4.24 12.07 8.35
C THR A 96 5.43 12.07 9.29
N LYS A 97 6.62 11.73 8.78
CA LYS A 97 7.86 11.93 9.53
C LYS A 97 8.49 13.26 9.19
N GLU A 98 8.77 14.05 10.22
CA GLU A 98 9.68 15.18 10.13
C GLU A 98 11.10 14.63 10.26
N ASN A 99 11.87 14.68 9.17
CA ASN A 99 13.30 14.35 9.23
C ASN A 99 14.10 15.57 9.73
N ASP A 100 15.33 15.34 10.20
CA ASP A 100 16.23 16.37 10.75
C ASP A 100 16.44 17.59 9.81
N ASP A 101 16.23 17.41 8.51
CA ASP A 101 16.27 18.46 7.48
C ASP A 101 14.93 19.21 7.29
N LYS A 102 13.95 19.01 8.16
CA LYS A 102 12.55 19.53 8.07
C LYS A 102 11.78 19.10 6.82
N ILE A 103 12.28 18.10 6.10
CA ILE A 103 11.56 17.47 5.00
C ILE A 103 10.49 16.57 5.62
N HIS A 104 9.23 16.90 5.36
CA HIS A 104 8.08 16.10 5.75
C HIS A 104 7.92 14.99 4.72
N ARG A 105 8.34 13.76 5.04
CA ARG A 105 8.11 12.60 4.18
C ARG A 105 6.97 11.78 4.78
N GLN A 106 5.88 11.63 4.02
CA GLN A 106 4.83 10.69 4.36
C GLN A 106 5.25 9.28 3.93
N GLN A 107 5.14 8.33 4.86
CA GLN A 107 5.45 6.92 4.62
C GLN A 107 4.28 6.06 5.05
N MET A 108 4.06 4.96 4.35
CA MET A 108 3.04 3.98 4.66
C MET A 108 3.50 3.09 5.82
N ILE A 109 2.70 3.02 6.87
CA ILE A 109 3.01 2.26 8.09
C ILE A 109 2.16 0.99 8.21
N GLU A 110 0.99 0.94 7.58
CA GLU A 110 0.13 -0.25 7.60
C GLU A 110 -0.66 -0.44 6.30
N HIS A 111 -0.86 -1.72 5.96
CA HIS A 111 -1.83 -2.21 4.98
C HIS A 111 -2.80 -3.11 5.74
N ILE A 112 -4.05 -2.70 5.89
CA ILE A 112 -5.07 -3.46 6.61
C ILE A 112 -6.02 -4.06 5.59
N ILE A 113 -5.91 -5.36 5.33
CA ILE A 113 -6.75 -6.08 4.39
C ILE A 113 -8.03 -6.50 5.11
N HIS A 114 -9.16 -5.91 4.71
CA HIS A 114 -10.48 -6.20 5.28
C HIS A 114 -11.15 -7.39 4.59
N SER A 115 -10.97 -7.51 3.28
CA SER A 115 -11.48 -8.66 2.54
C SER A 115 -10.73 -8.91 1.24
N LEU A 116 -10.74 -10.17 0.80
CA LEU A 116 -10.24 -10.63 -0.48
C LEU A 116 -11.33 -11.46 -1.15
N LYS A 117 -11.73 -11.09 -2.37
CA LYS A 117 -12.76 -11.80 -3.14
C LYS A 117 -12.22 -12.14 -4.53
N PHE A 118 -12.62 -13.28 -5.05
CA PHE A 118 -12.38 -13.67 -6.45
C PHE A 118 -13.65 -13.40 -7.25
N LEU A 119 -13.49 -12.78 -8.43
CA LEU A 119 -14.56 -12.50 -9.38
C LEU A 119 -14.78 -13.65 -10.36
#